data_AF-A0A3E1Y3D3-F1
#
_entry.id   AF-A0A3E1Y3D3-F1
#
_cell.length_a   1.000
_cell.length_b   1.000
_cell.length_c   1.000
_cell.angle_alpha   90.00
_cell.angle_beta   90.00
_cell.angle_gamma   90.00
#
_symmetry.space_group_name_H-M   'P 1'
#
loop_
_entity.id
_entity.type
_entity.pdbx_description
1 polymer ?
#
loop_
_entity_poly.entity_id
_entity_poly.type
_entity_poly.pdbx_seq_one_letter_code
_entity_poly.pdbx_strand_id
1 'polypeptide(L)'
;MTKHPTEEELQNFALGQLPADPKLEAHMHECLACQMAVENYQAIFSSIKSIEQPVFDFDVEQLVLSQLPKSVTLPSRQFIIKTLLLVITVITVVTGILMLMNEVFGQLLDNISLTLLSIILSSTLGIVTYLSSELLNTYRAKMQSLNFY
;
A
#
# COMPACT_ATOMS: atom_id res chain seq x y z
N MET A 1 20.16 -11.36 44.93
CA MET A 1 20.23 -10.38 43.84
C MET A 1 18.96 -10.49 43.04
N THR A 2 17.93 -9.72 43.40
CA THR A 2 16.66 -9.66 42.66
C THR A 2 16.88 -8.76 41.45
N LYS A 3 16.64 -9.30 40.26
CA LYS A 3 16.72 -8.52 39.02
C LYS A 3 15.56 -7.53 39.00
N HIS A 4 15.87 -6.23 39.06
CA HIS A 4 14.86 -5.18 38.91
C HIS A 4 14.46 -5.03 37.44
N PRO A 5 13.25 -4.51 37.16
CA PRO A 5 12.82 -4.21 35.81
C PRO A 5 13.64 -3.11 35.18
N THR A 6 13.57 -3.06 33.86
CA THR A 6 14.12 -1.98 33.07
C THR A 6 13.34 -0.68 33.30
N GLU A 7 13.97 0.44 32.97
CA GLU A 7 13.34 1.76 33.10
C GLU A 7 12.09 1.90 32.23
N GLU A 8 12.12 1.31 31.03
CA GLU A 8 11.00 1.30 30.10
C GLU A 8 9.79 0.57 30.68
N GLU A 9 10.01 -0.58 31.33
CA GLU A 9 8.96 -1.34 32.02
C GLU A 9 8.34 -0.55 33.17
N LEU A 10 9.15 0.19 33.95
CA LEU A 10 8.67 1.05 35.03
C LEU A 10 7.83 2.23 34.50
N GLN A 11 8.26 2.87 33.42
CA GLN A 11 7.53 3.97 32.78
C GLN A 11 6.20 3.51 32.17
N ASN A 12 6.18 2.37 31.49
CA ASN A 12 4.96 1.79 30.92
C ASN A 12 3.95 1.43 32.02
N PHE A 13 4.43 0.85 33.12
CA PHE A 13 3.60 0.56 34.28
C PHE A 13 3.01 1.86 34.90
N ALA A 14 3.83 2.91 35.03
CA ALA A 14 3.38 4.21 35.53
C ALA A 14 2.34 4.91 34.61
N LEU A 15 2.37 4.64 33.30
CA LEU A 15 1.37 5.10 32.33
C LEU A 15 0.06 4.28 32.35
N GLY A 16 -0.03 3.23 33.17
CA GLY A 16 -1.18 2.31 33.22
C GLY A 16 -1.22 1.32 32.05
N GLN A 17 -0.11 1.16 31.32
CA GLN A 17 0.03 0.11 30.33
C GLN A 17 0.40 -1.18 31.07
N LEU A 18 -0.53 -2.14 31.09
CA LEU A 18 -0.32 -3.39 31.81
C LEU A 18 0.88 -4.15 31.23
N PRO A 19 1.82 -4.62 32.07
CA PRO A 19 2.92 -5.44 31.61
C PRO A 19 2.38 -6.75 31.06
N ALA A 20 2.97 -7.24 29.98
CA ALA A 20 2.59 -8.52 29.39
C ALA A 20 2.93 -9.73 30.29
N ASP A 21 3.80 -9.56 31.30
CA ASP A 21 4.24 -10.60 32.22
C ASP A 21 3.63 -10.43 33.62
N PRO A 22 2.80 -11.38 34.10
CA PRO A 22 2.21 -11.34 35.44
C PRO A 22 3.24 -11.44 36.58
N LYS A 23 4.46 -11.95 36.32
CA LYS A 23 5.55 -11.95 37.32
C LYS A 23 6.10 -10.55 37.55
N LEU A 24 6.08 -9.71 36.51
CA LEU A 24 6.54 -8.33 36.58
C LEU A 24 5.59 -7.49 37.44
N GLU A 25 4.28 -7.69 37.25
CA GLU A 25 3.24 -7.07 38.07
C GLU A 25 3.38 -7.44 39.56
N ALA A 26 3.56 -8.72 39.87
CA ALA A 26 3.80 -9.16 41.25
C ALA A 26 5.06 -8.50 41.85
N HIS A 27 6.14 -8.39 41.07
CA HIS A 27 7.36 -7.72 41.52
C HIS A 27 7.14 -6.22 41.80
N MET A 28 6.31 -5.53 41.01
CA MET A 28 5.94 -4.12 41.25
C MET A 28 5.15 -3.93 42.55
N HIS A 29 4.39 -4.93 42.99
CA HIS A 29 3.66 -4.87 44.26
C HIS A 29 4.50 -5.29 45.48
N GLU A 30 5.59 -6.02 45.29
CA GLU A 30 6.42 -6.52 46.40
C GLU A 30 7.71 -5.70 46.61
N CYS A 31 8.21 -5.02 45.57
CA CYS A 31 9.47 -4.27 45.64
C CYS A 31 9.27 -2.78 45.93
N LEU A 32 9.60 -2.35 47.14
CA LEU A 32 9.48 -0.96 47.59
C LEU A 32 10.29 0.04 46.73
N ALA A 33 11.47 -0.37 46.25
CA ALA A 33 12.29 0.46 45.36
C ALA A 33 11.59 0.74 44.02
N CYS A 34 10.94 -0.28 43.44
CA CYS A 34 10.21 -0.14 42.19
C CYS A 34 8.90 0.64 42.36
N GLN A 35 8.22 0.51 43.51
CA GLN A 35 7.05 1.32 43.84
C GLN A 35 7.38 2.81 43.88
N MET A 36 8.45 3.18 44.60
CA MET A 36 8.89 4.58 44.65
C MET A 36 9.26 5.12 43.26
N ALA A 37 9.87 4.30 42.40
CA ALA A 37 10.19 4.69 41.04
C ALA A 37 8.91 4.94 40.21
N VAL A 38 7.93 4.05 40.29
CA VAL A 38 6.63 4.19 39.62
C VAL A 38 5.87 5.43 40.12
N GLU A 39 5.84 5.67 41.43
CA GLU A 39 5.19 6.86 42.02
C GLU A 39 5.83 8.16 41.51
N ASN A 40 7.16 8.21 41.42
CA ASN A 40 7.86 9.35 40.84
C ASN A 40 7.47 9.59 39.37
N TYR A 41 7.39 8.53 38.57
CA TYR A 41 6.93 8.65 37.18
C TYR A 41 5.47 9.11 37.08
N GLN A 42 4.59 8.60 37.94
CA GLN A 42 3.20 9.05 38.00
C GLN A 42 3.10 10.52 38.38
N ALA A 43 3.93 11.00 39.30
CA ALA A 43 4.02 12.42 39.65
C ALA A 43 4.49 13.27 38.46
N ILE A 44 5.48 12.81 37.71
CA ILE A 44 5.95 13.51 36.49
C ILE A 44 4.84 13.52 35.43
N PHE A 45 4.22 12.39 35.12
CA PHE A 45 3.18 12.33 34.08
C PHE A 45 1.92 13.11 34.45
N SER A 46 1.55 13.14 35.74
CA SER A 46 0.44 13.99 36.21
C SER A 46 0.77 15.47 36.07
N SER A 47 2.02 15.87 36.35
CA SER A 47 2.47 17.26 36.12
C SER A 47 2.46 17.66 34.65
N ILE A 48 2.79 16.73 33.74
CA ILE A 48 2.72 16.97 32.29
C ILE A 48 1.26 17.08 31.83
N LYS A 49 0.36 16.24 32.36
CA LYS A 49 -1.08 16.32 32.07
C LYS A 49 -1.73 17.60 32.59
N SER A 50 -1.17 18.24 33.62
CA SER A 50 -1.69 19.51 34.14
C SER A 50 -1.17 20.73 33.39
N ILE A 51 -0.22 20.56 32.47
CA ILE A 51 0.14 21.62 31.52
C ILE A 51 -1.05 21.82 30.59
N GLU A 52 -1.51 23.07 30.43
CA GLU A 52 -2.57 23.41 29.48
C GLU A 52 -2.23 22.82 28.11
N GLN A 53 -3.19 22.12 27.52
CA GLN A 53 -3.00 21.60 26.16
C GLN A 53 -2.72 22.78 25.24
N PRO A 54 -1.64 22.72 24.43
CA PRO A 54 -1.34 23.77 23.48
C PRO A 54 -2.53 23.88 22.52
N VAL A 55 -3.25 24.99 22.59
CA VAL A 55 -4.23 25.35 21.58
C VAL A 55 -3.44 25.78 20.37
N PHE A 56 -3.49 25.00 19.30
CA PHE A 56 -2.87 25.40 18.05
C PHE A 56 -3.70 26.54 17.45
N ASP A 57 -3.03 27.64 17.07
CA ASP A 57 -3.67 28.78 16.39
C ASP A 57 -4.13 28.44 14.96
N PHE A 58 -3.97 27.20 14.53
CA PHE A 58 -4.31 26.71 13.20
C PHE A 58 -5.07 25.39 13.29
N ASP A 59 -5.90 25.14 12.28
CA ASP A 59 -6.66 23.91 12.15
C ASP A 59 -5.71 22.73 11.82
N VAL A 60 -5.30 22.02 12.87
CA VAL A 60 -4.44 20.84 12.78
C VAL A 60 -5.10 19.74 11.96
N GLU A 61 -6.42 19.57 12.06
CA GLU A 61 -7.15 18.56 11.29
C GLU A 61 -7.01 18.86 9.80
N GLN A 62 -7.19 20.11 9.39
CA GLN A 62 -7.06 20.50 7.98
C GLN A 62 -5.64 20.31 7.45
N LEU A 63 -4.62 20.64 8.25
CA LEU A 63 -3.22 20.42 7.86
C LEU A 63 -2.88 18.93 7.74
N VAL A 64 -3.29 18.11 8.71
CA VAL A 64 -2.96 16.67 8.73
C VAL A 64 -3.74 15.91 7.66
N LEU A 65 -5.03 16.22 7.47
CA LEU A 65 -5.86 15.60 6.44
C LEU A 65 -5.30 15.84 5.03
N SER A 66 -4.65 16.98 4.80
CA SER A 66 -4.01 17.29 3.51
C SER A 66 -2.74 16.50 3.25
N GLN A 67 -2.09 15.99 4.30
CA GLN A 67 -0.85 15.21 4.20
C GLN A 67 -1.09 13.69 4.19
N LEU A 68 -2.32 13.24 4.48
CA LEU A 68 -2.65 11.84 4.33
C LEU A 68 -2.56 11.44 2.85
N PRO A 69 -1.91 10.31 2.51
CA PRO A 69 -1.91 9.81 1.15
C PRO A 69 -3.36 9.61 0.73
N LYS A 70 -3.78 10.34 -0.31
CA LYS A 70 -5.13 10.22 -0.85
C LYS A 70 -5.40 8.76 -1.12
N SER A 71 -6.43 8.21 -0.47
CA SER A 71 -6.83 6.83 -0.68
C SER A 71 -7.00 6.64 -2.18
N VAL A 72 -6.32 5.63 -2.72
CA VAL A 72 -6.40 5.28 -4.13
C VAL A 72 -7.84 4.91 -4.38
N THR A 73 -8.61 5.84 -4.93
CA THR A 73 -10.04 5.64 -5.17
C THR A 73 -10.14 4.57 -6.24
N LEU A 74 -10.61 3.39 -5.83
CA LEU A 74 -10.91 2.32 -6.77
C LEU A 74 -11.86 2.87 -7.83
N PRO A 75 -11.62 2.56 -9.12
CA PRO A 75 -12.49 3.05 -10.19
C PRO A 75 -13.93 2.67 -9.87
N SER A 76 -14.83 3.65 -9.93
CA SER A 76 -16.23 3.42 -9.59
C SER A 76 -16.81 2.31 -10.46
N ARG A 77 -17.76 1.54 -9.93
CA ARG A 77 -18.44 0.47 -10.68
C ARG A 77 -18.99 0.97 -12.03
N GLN A 78 -19.43 2.23 -12.09
CA GLN A 78 -19.88 2.87 -13.33
C GLN A 78 -18.74 3.09 -14.34
N PHE A 79 -17.55 3.46 -13.87
CA PHE A 79 -16.36 3.57 -14.73
C PHE A 79 -15.99 2.21 -15.32
N ILE A 80 -15.94 1.16 -14.49
CA ILE A 80 -15.62 -0.21 -14.95
C ILE A 80 -16.62 -0.67 -16.01
N ILE A 81 -17.93 -0.49 -15.78
CA ILE A 81 -18.97 -0.90 -16.73
C ILE A 81 -18.86 -0.12 -18.04
N LYS A 82 -18.62 1.20 -18.00
CA LYS A 82 -18.45 2.02 -19.22
C LYS A 82 -17.23 1.59 -20.01
N THR A 83 -16.11 1.34 -19.35
CA THR A 83 -14.88 0.88 -20.00
C THR A 83 -15.06 -0.51 -20.62
N LEU A 84 -15.75 -1.42 -19.92
CA LEU A 84 -16.07 -2.75 -20.46
C LEU A 84 -16.95 -2.65 -21.71
N LEU A 85 -18.00 -1.82 -21.67
CA LEU A 85 -18.89 -1.59 -22.81
C LEU A 85 -18.12 -1.03 -24.01
N LEU A 86 -17.24 -0.05 -23.79
CA LEU A 86 -16.42 0.52 -24.85
C LEU A 86 -15.52 -0.54 -25.49
N VAL A 87 -14.86 -1.37 -24.68
CA VAL A 87 -14.00 -2.46 -25.16
C VAL A 87 -14.81 -3.46 -25.99
N ILE A 88 -15.99 -3.89 -25.52
CA ILE A 88 -16.87 -4.80 -26.26
C ILE A 88 -17.31 -4.17 -27.59
N THR A 89 -17.61 -2.87 -27.60
CA THR A 89 -18.03 -2.16 -28.81
C THR A 89 -16.90 -2.10 -29.83
N VAL A 90 -15.66 -1.81 -29.38
CA VAL A 90 -14.49 -1.80 -30.27
C VAL A 90 -14.23 -3.20 -30.83
N ILE A 91 -14.27 -4.24 -29.98
CA ILE A 91 -14.04 -5.62 -30.43
C ILE A 91 -15.10 -6.02 -31.47
N THR A 92 -16.38 -5.78 -31.19
CA THR A 92 -17.46 -6.14 -32.12
C THR A 92 -17.35 -5.42 -33.47
N VAL A 93 -16.98 -4.13 -33.47
CA VAL A 93 -16.73 -3.37 -34.71
C VAL A 93 -15.54 -3.95 -35.47
N VAL A 94 -14.41 -4.20 -34.79
CA VAL A 94 -13.21 -4.76 -35.43
C VAL A 94 -13.48 -6.16 -35.98
N THR A 95 -14.12 -7.04 -35.20
CA THR A 95 -14.47 -8.39 -35.65
C THR A 95 -15.48 -8.35 -36.81
N GLY A 96 -16.45 -7.43 -36.77
CA GLY A 96 -17.40 -7.22 -37.87
C GLY A 96 -16.71 -6.82 -39.16
N ILE A 97 -15.76 -5.88 -39.09
CA ILE A 97 -14.94 -5.46 -40.23
C ILE A 97 -14.08 -6.62 -40.75
N LEU A 98 -13.44 -7.39 -39.86
CA LEU A 98 -12.63 -8.54 -40.24
C LEU A 98 -13.45 -9.66 -40.90
N MET A 99 -14.67 -9.91 -40.44
CA MET A 99 -15.60 -10.86 -41.07
C MET A 99 -16.04 -10.39 -42.45
N LEU A 100 -16.31 -9.10 -42.62
CA LEU A 100 -16.71 -8.51 -43.91
C LEU A 100 -15.55 -8.53 -44.91
N MET A 101 -14.32 -8.40 -44.40
CA MET A 101 -13.09 -8.51 -45.19
C MET A 101 -12.53 -9.94 -45.22
N ASN A 102 -13.27 -10.97 -44.77
CA ASN A 102 -12.71 -12.32 -44.61
C ASN A 102 -12.25 -12.92 -45.94
N GLU A 103 -12.94 -12.65 -47.06
CA GLU A 103 -12.47 -13.09 -48.38
C GLU A 103 -11.18 -12.38 -48.81
N VAL A 104 -11.04 -11.08 -48.49
CA VAL A 104 -9.84 -10.29 -48.80
C VAL A 104 -8.68 -10.70 -47.90
N PHE A 105 -8.92 -10.94 -46.60
CA PHE A 105 -7.92 -11.43 -45.66
C PHE A 105 -7.51 -12.87 -45.96
N GLY A 106 -8.47 -13.74 -46.34
CA GLY A 106 -8.19 -15.10 -46.79
C GLY A 106 -7.32 -15.11 -48.04
N GLN A 107 -7.63 -14.29 -49.04
CA GLN A 107 -6.80 -14.16 -50.25
C GLN A 107 -5.44 -13.51 -49.97
N LEU A 108 -5.36 -12.54 -49.06
CA LEU A 108 -4.08 -11.94 -48.64
C LEU A 108 -3.22 -12.93 -47.86
N LEU A 109 -3.81 -13.76 -46.99
CA LEU A 109 -3.11 -14.80 -46.23
C LEU A 109 -2.70 -15.98 -47.11
N ASP A 110 -3.52 -16.38 -48.08
CA ASP A 110 -3.20 -17.46 -49.03
C ASP A 110 -2.12 -17.05 -50.04
N ASN A 111 -2.04 -15.77 -50.42
CA ASN A 111 -0.98 -15.25 -51.31
C ASN A 111 0.32 -14.87 -50.59
N ILE A 112 0.31 -14.78 -49.26
CA ILE A 112 1.53 -14.49 -48.50
C ILE A 112 2.30 -15.80 -48.30
N SER A 113 3.53 -15.83 -48.79
CA SER A 113 4.47 -16.93 -48.52
C SER A 113 4.57 -17.16 -47.01
N LEU A 114 4.44 -18.42 -46.59
CA LEU A 114 4.56 -18.86 -45.20
C LEU A 114 5.81 -18.31 -44.49
N THR A 115 6.88 -18.06 -45.25
CA THR A 115 8.14 -17.47 -44.77
C THR A 115 8.03 -15.98 -44.40
N LEU A 116 7.22 -15.19 -45.10
CA LEU A 116 7.00 -13.78 -44.74
C LEU A 116 6.10 -13.69 -43.51
N LEU A 117 5.08 -14.55 -43.42
CA LEU A 117 4.20 -14.60 -42.27
C LEU A 117 4.97 -14.97 -40.99
N SER A 118 5.89 -15.94 -41.05
CA SER A 118 6.71 -16.31 -39.90
C SER A 118 7.67 -15.20 -39.44
N ILE A 119 8.21 -14.38 -40.36
CA ILE A 119 9.04 -13.22 -40.03
C ILE A 119 8.21 -12.13 -39.35
N ILE A 120 7.00 -11.85 -39.86
CA ILE A 120 6.09 -10.86 -39.25
C ILE A 120 5.67 -11.34 -37.85
N LEU A 121 5.28 -12.61 -37.72
CA LEU A 121 4.83 -13.15 -36.44
C LEU A 121 5.95 -13.14 -35.40
N SER A 122 7.16 -13.55 -35.79
CA SER A 122 8.32 -13.58 -34.90
C SER A 122 8.77 -12.19 -34.48
N SER A 123 8.81 -11.22 -35.40
CA SER A 123 9.15 -9.82 -35.07
C SER A 123 8.11 -9.19 -34.15
N THR A 124 6.82 -9.41 -34.42
CA THR A 124 5.74 -8.90 -33.56
C THR A 124 5.81 -9.50 -32.16
N LEU A 125 6.05 -10.81 -32.06
CA LEU A 125 6.20 -11.49 -30.77
C LEU A 125 7.43 -10.99 -29.99
N GLY A 126 8.54 -10.73 -30.69
CA GLY A 126 9.73 -10.13 -30.09
C GLY A 126 9.47 -8.74 -29.53
N ILE A 127 8.76 -7.89 -30.26
CA ILE A 127 8.42 -6.52 -29.81
C ILE A 127 7.48 -6.59 -28.59
N VAL A 128 6.44 -7.43 -28.65
CA VAL A 128 5.47 -7.56 -27.55
C VAL A 128 6.13 -8.08 -26.29
N THR A 129 7.00 -9.10 -26.39
CA THR A 129 7.72 -9.63 -25.23
C THR A 129 8.66 -8.59 -24.63
N TYR A 130 9.40 -7.87 -25.46
CA TYR A 130 10.27 -6.77 -25.02
C TYR A 130 9.50 -5.68 -24.26
N LEU A 131 8.43 -5.14 -24.87
CA LEU A 131 7.58 -4.10 -24.27
C LEU A 131 6.94 -4.58 -22.96
N SER A 132 6.49 -5.85 -22.93
CA SER A 132 5.91 -6.43 -21.72
C SER A 132 6.93 -6.52 -20.59
N SER A 133 8.17 -6.94 -20.89
CA SER A 133 9.25 -6.98 -19.90
C SER A 133 9.62 -5.59 -19.39
N GLU A 134 9.70 -4.58 -20.27
CA GLU A 134 9.95 -3.19 -19.90
C GLU A 134 8.85 -2.64 -18.96
N LEU A 135 7.60 -2.91 -19.29
CA LEU A 135 6.45 -2.47 -18.50
C LEU A 135 6.45 -3.12 -17.11
N LEU A 136 6.76 -4.41 -17.03
CA LEU A 136 6.91 -5.13 -15.76
C LEU A 136 8.07 -4.58 -14.91
N ASN A 137 9.21 -4.30 -15.52
CA ASN A 137 10.36 -3.74 -14.82
C ASN A 137 10.06 -2.34 -14.29
N THR A 138 9.41 -1.50 -15.10
CA THR A 138 8.97 -0.15 -14.71
C THR A 138 7.97 -0.21 -13.56
N TYR A 139 7.03 -1.16 -13.62
CA TYR A 139 6.05 -1.37 -12.53
C TYR A 139 6.73 -1.79 -11.23
N ARG A 140 7.71 -2.71 -11.29
CA ARG A 140 8.50 -3.14 -10.13
C ARG A 140 9.30 -1.99 -9.52
N ALA A 141 9.95 -1.16 -10.34
CA ALA A 141 10.71 -0.01 -9.87
C ALA A 141 9.81 1.00 -9.14
N LYS A 142 8.62 1.29 -9.69
CA LYS A 142 7.63 2.15 -9.02
C LYS A 142 7.15 1.57 -7.70
N MET A 143 6.87 0.26 -7.64
CA MET A 143 6.51 -0.42 -6.40
C MET A 143 7.59 -0.35 -5.33
N GLN A 144 8.87 -0.51 -5.70
CA GLN A 144 9.97 -0.36 -4.75
C GLN A 144 10.06 1.06 -4.20
N SER A 145 9.88 2.10 -5.03
CA SER A 145 9.90 3.49 -4.57
C SER A 145 8.78 3.85 -3.59
N LEU A 146 7.66 3.13 -3.63
CA LEU A 146 6.53 3.32 -2.70
C LEU A 146 6.72 2.62 -1.35
N ASN A 147 7.63 1.65 -1.25
CA ASN A 147 7.88 0.87 -0.02
C ASN A 147 8.95 1.52 0.89
N PHE A 148 9.49 2.66 0.48
CA PHE A 148 10.49 3.45 1.23
C PHE A 148 9.89 4.69 1.93
N TYR A 149 8.56 4.79 2.02
CA TYR A 149 7.83 5.84 2.75
C TYR A 149 6.76 5.20 3.64
#